data_AF-A0A527V1Y3-F1
#
_entry.id   AF-A0A527V1Y3-F1
#
_cell.length_a   1.000
_cell.length_b   1.000
_cell.length_c   1.000
_cell.angle_alpha   90.00
_cell.angle_beta   90.00
_cell.angle_gamma   90.00
#
_symmetry.space_group_name_H-M   'P 1'
#
loop_
_entity.id
_entity.type
_entity.pdbx_description
1 polymer ?
#
loop_
_entity_poly.entity_id
_entity_poly.type
_entity_poly.pdbx_seq_one_letter_code
_entity_poly.pdbx_strand_id
1 'polypeptide(L)'
;MPLLFDSDYETLHKAGVNFEEEESTRFLIFKSFPLPEGIYQGGGKPADVVDVLYVTPENYNSSGGDMFWVHPRLHRVDGKPIPNTGGPGPNEDSRMHKGTVFCRWSRHWYKNPWKPKVDDVQTIMDRISWAFKYPDARRS
;
A
#
# COMPACT_ATOMS: atom_id res chain seq x y z
N MET A 1 -16.82 -11.68 -6.58
CA MET A 1 -17.17 -10.39 -7.21
C MET A 1 -15.89 -9.58 -7.29
N PRO A 2 -15.59 -8.96 -8.45
CA PRO A 2 -14.37 -8.18 -8.62
C PRO A 2 -14.30 -7.07 -7.56
N LEU A 3 -13.08 -6.78 -7.08
CA LEU A 3 -12.89 -5.76 -6.05
C LEU A 3 -12.97 -4.35 -6.65
N LEU A 4 -12.62 -4.21 -7.93
CA LEU A 4 -12.49 -2.96 -8.66
C LEU A 4 -13.43 -2.91 -9.88
N PHE A 5 -13.49 -1.76 -10.56
CA PHE A 5 -14.20 -1.62 -11.82
C PHE A 5 -13.32 -2.01 -13.02
N ASP A 6 -13.94 -2.31 -14.16
CA ASP A 6 -13.21 -2.67 -15.39
C ASP A 6 -12.17 -1.61 -15.80
N SER A 7 -12.48 -0.32 -15.61
CA SER A 7 -11.56 0.79 -15.86
C SER A 7 -10.33 0.80 -14.96
N ASP A 8 -10.44 0.28 -13.73
CA ASP A 8 -9.31 0.15 -12.81
C ASP A 8 -8.37 -0.94 -13.31
N TYR A 9 -8.91 -2.10 -13.73
CA TYR A 9 -8.11 -3.17 -14.31
C TYR A 9 -7.38 -2.72 -15.59
N GLU A 10 -8.06 -1.98 -16.47
CA GLU A 10 -7.39 -1.36 -17.62
C GLU A 10 -6.23 -0.44 -17.20
N THR A 11 -6.41 0.34 -16.15
CA THR A 11 -5.39 1.25 -15.62
C THR A 11 -4.18 0.47 -15.08
N LEU A 12 -4.42 -0.60 -14.32
CA LEU A 12 -3.35 -1.48 -13.82
C LEU A 12 -2.57 -2.15 -14.96
N HIS A 13 -3.27 -2.64 -15.97
CA HIS A 13 -2.63 -3.25 -17.14
C HIS A 13 -1.83 -2.24 -17.97
N LYS A 14 -2.37 -1.03 -18.20
CA LYS A 14 -1.65 0.05 -18.88
C LYS A 14 -0.40 0.49 -18.10
N ALA A 15 -0.46 0.49 -16.77
CA ALA A 15 0.68 0.79 -15.91
C ALA A 15 1.71 -0.36 -15.81
N GLY A 16 1.41 -1.54 -16.36
CA GLY A 16 2.30 -2.71 -16.28
C GLY A 16 2.45 -3.27 -14.87
N VAL A 17 1.47 -3.03 -14.00
CA VAL A 17 1.51 -3.45 -12.59
C VAL A 17 1.02 -4.87 -12.45
N ASN A 18 1.83 -5.72 -11.83
CA ASN A 18 1.41 -7.06 -11.43
C ASN A 18 0.63 -6.98 -10.12
N PHE A 19 -0.51 -7.65 -10.03
CA PHE A 19 -1.32 -7.65 -8.82
C PHE A 19 -2.00 -9.00 -8.58
N GLU A 20 -2.38 -9.24 -7.33
CA GLU A 20 -3.21 -10.35 -6.87
C GLU A 20 -4.43 -9.81 -6.12
N GLU A 21 -5.54 -10.55 -6.15
CA GLU A 21 -6.76 -10.22 -5.41
C GLU A 21 -7.17 -11.36 -4.49
N GLU A 22 -7.72 -11.02 -3.31
CA GLU A 22 -8.40 -11.95 -2.41
C GLU A 22 -9.78 -11.41 -2.06
N GLU A 23 -10.83 -12.02 -2.61
CA GLU A 23 -12.19 -11.49 -2.47
C GLU A 23 -12.71 -11.51 -1.02
N SER A 24 -12.42 -12.59 -0.27
CA SER A 24 -12.93 -12.81 1.09
C SER A 24 -12.48 -11.74 2.08
N THR A 25 -11.24 -11.28 1.94
CA THR A 25 -10.60 -10.26 2.77
C THR A 25 -10.54 -8.89 2.07
N ARG A 26 -10.98 -8.83 0.81
CA ARG A 26 -10.92 -7.68 -0.09
C ARG A 26 -9.51 -7.12 -0.26
N PHE A 27 -8.51 -7.99 -0.29
CA PHE A 27 -7.12 -7.57 -0.51
C PHE A 27 -6.85 -7.35 -1.99
N LEU A 28 -6.27 -6.20 -2.31
CA LEU A 28 -5.59 -5.91 -3.56
C LEU A 28 -4.09 -5.84 -3.25
N ILE A 29 -3.30 -6.74 -3.84
CA ILE A 29 -1.88 -6.88 -3.55
C ILE A 29 -1.09 -6.51 -4.79
N PHE A 30 -0.41 -5.37 -4.77
CA PHE A 30 0.54 -4.96 -5.80
C PHE A 30 1.86 -5.71 -5.59
N LYS A 31 2.34 -6.38 -6.64
CA LYS A 31 3.59 -7.16 -6.61
C LYS A 31 4.73 -6.31 -7.12
N SER A 32 5.86 -6.33 -6.41
CA SER A 32 7.08 -5.59 -6.79
C SER A 32 6.83 -4.10 -7.06
N PHE A 33 6.04 -3.44 -6.21
CA PHE A 33 5.77 -2.01 -6.27
C PHE A 33 7.08 -1.22 -6.09
N PRO A 34 7.38 -0.22 -6.94
CA PRO A 34 8.66 0.47 -6.94
C PRO A 34 8.86 1.31 -5.67
N LEU A 35 10.09 1.30 -5.16
CA LEU A 35 10.55 2.15 -4.08
C LEU A 35 11.54 3.22 -4.60
N PRO A 36 11.60 4.39 -3.97
CA PRO A 36 12.66 5.36 -4.25
C PRO A 36 14.05 4.79 -3.93
N GLU A 37 14.97 5.00 -4.86
CA GLU A 37 16.35 4.53 -4.76
C GLU A 37 17.03 5.06 -3.49
N GLY A 38 17.74 4.17 -2.78
CA GLY A 38 18.58 4.54 -1.65
C GLY A 38 17.84 5.06 -0.41
N ILE A 39 16.52 4.92 -0.33
CA ILE A 39 15.77 5.30 0.89
C ILE A 39 15.56 4.10 1.82
N TYR A 40 15.28 2.92 1.24
CA TYR A 40 14.79 1.78 1.99
C TYR A 40 15.71 0.57 1.96
N GLN A 41 15.60 -0.22 3.02
CA GLN A 41 16.11 -1.58 3.11
C GLN A 41 15.00 -2.49 3.65
N GLY A 42 14.97 -3.73 3.16
CA GLY A 42 14.03 -4.77 3.57
C GLY A 42 14.77 -6.10 3.74
N GLY A 43 14.48 -6.84 4.82
CA GLY A 43 15.18 -8.10 5.10
C GLY A 43 16.71 -7.95 5.24
N GLY A 44 17.19 -6.77 5.65
CA GLY A 44 18.62 -6.49 5.86
C GLY A 44 19.41 -6.13 4.60
N LYS A 45 18.75 -5.84 3.46
CA LYS A 45 19.39 -5.43 2.20
C LYS A 45 18.69 -4.20 1.62
N PRO A 46 19.38 -3.36 0.81
CA PRO A 46 18.73 -2.32 0.02
C PRO A 46 17.54 -2.88 -0.76
N ALA A 47 16.44 -2.12 -0.79
CA ALA A 47 15.20 -2.55 -1.41
C ALA A 47 14.74 -1.52 -2.45
N ASP A 48 14.63 -1.97 -3.70
CA ASP A 48 14.14 -1.15 -4.83
C ASP A 48 12.67 -1.43 -5.14
N VAL A 49 12.11 -2.51 -4.59
CA VAL A 49 10.71 -2.90 -4.75
C VAL A 49 10.16 -3.50 -3.45
N VAL A 50 8.84 -3.49 -3.31
CA VAL A 50 8.12 -4.11 -2.19
C VAL A 50 6.75 -4.60 -2.63
N ASP A 51 6.22 -5.67 -2.01
CA ASP A 51 4.82 -6.02 -2.20
C ASP A 51 3.95 -5.13 -1.31
N VAL A 52 2.85 -4.63 -1.85
CA VAL A 52 1.93 -3.74 -1.14
C VAL A 52 0.54 -4.35 -1.12
N LEU A 53 0.02 -4.59 0.08
CA LEU A 53 -1.37 -5.00 0.30
C LEU A 53 -2.20 -3.77 0.64
N TYR A 54 -3.30 -3.62 -0.08
CA TYR A 54 -4.34 -2.62 0.17
C TYR A 54 -5.66 -3.31 0.45
N VAL A 55 -6.37 -2.87 1.49
CA VAL A 55 -7.70 -3.39 1.81
C VAL A 55 -8.73 -2.54 1.09
N THR A 56 -9.40 -3.11 0.10
CA THR A 56 -10.39 -2.41 -0.71
C THR A 56 -11.69 -2.27 0.07
N PRO A 57 -12.21 -1.05 0.29
CA PRO A 57 -13.47 -0.85 1.02
C PRO A 57 -14.66 -1.54 0.35
N GLU A 58 -15.67 -1.94 1.13
CA GLU A 58 -16.88 -2.60 0.61
C GLU A 58 -17.66 -1.73 -0.39
N ASN A 59 -17.68 -0.42 -0.16
CA ASN A 59 -18.39 0.55 -1.01
C ASN A 59 -17.46 1.25 -2.02
N TYR A 60 -16.33 0.63 -2.39
CA TYR A 60 -15.46 1.16 -3.42
C TYR A 60 -16.25 1.42 -4.73
N ASN A 61 -16.07 2.55 -5.44
CA ASN A 61 -15.16 3.68 -5.21
C ASN A 61 -15.81 4.89 -4.49
N SER A 62 -16.91 4.68 -3.77
CA SER A 62 -17.52 5.74 -2.94
C SER A 62 -16.65 6.10 -1.73
N SER A 63 -15.81 5.16 -1.26
CA SER A 63 -14.74 5.44 -0.31
C SER A 63 -13.42 4.79 -0.75
N GLY A 64 -12.32 5.34 -0.25
CA GLY A 64 -10.99 4.76 -0.33
C GLY A 64 -10.51 4.36 1.07
N GLY A 65 -9.57 3.43 1.12
CA GLY A 65 -8.82 3.08 2.31
C GLY A 65 -7.88 4.21 2.73
N ASP A 66 -7.43 4.16 3.97
CA ASP A 66 -6.52 5.13 4.61
C ASP A 66 -5.19 4.49 5.08
N MET A 67 -5.00 3.21 4.76
CA MET A 67 -3.83 2.42 5.14
C MET A 67 -3.46 1.43 4.03
N PHE A 68 -2.20 1.03 4.04
CA PHE A 68 -1.69 -0.08 3.26
C PHE A 68 -0.72 -0.89 4.13
N TRP A 69 -0.31 -2.06 3.66
CA TRP A 69 0.65 -2.92 4.35
C TRP A 69 1.71 -3.37 3.37
N VAL A 70 2.92 -3.65 3.85
CA VAL A 70 4.05 -3.98 2.98
C VAL A 70 4.76 -5.27 3.38
N HIS A 71 5.29 -5.97 2.40
CA HIS A 71 6.18 -7.11 2.60
C HIS A 71 7.38 -7.05 1.62
N PRO A 72 8.63 -7.23 2.08
CA PRO A 72 9.04 -7.34 3.49
C PRO A 72 8.83 -6.02 4.26
N ARG A 73 8.98 -6.06 5.59
CA ARG A 73 8.99 -4.84 6.40
C ARG A 73 10.14 -3.93 5.94
N LEU A 74 9.82 -2.67 5.69
CA LEU A 74 10.79 -1.66 5.28
C LEU A 74 11.36 -0.93 6.49
N HIS A 75 12.65 -0.63 6.41
CA HIS A 75 13.39 0.28 7.28
C HIS A 75 14.11 1.29 6.41
N ARG A 76 14.43 2.47 6.96
CA ARG A 76 15.26 3.44 6.23
C ARG A 76 16.72 3.01 6.27
N VAL A 77 17.46 3.30 5.21
CA VAL A 77 18.91 3.06 5.17
C VAL A 77 19.67 3.99 6.12
N ASP A 78 19.15 5.20 6.36
CA ASP A 78 19.74 6.19 7.27
C ASP A 78 19.45 5.90 8.75
N GLY A 79 18.80 4.77 9.07
CA GLY A 79 18.49 4.34 10.42
C GLY A 79 17.37 5.13 11.10
N LYS A 80 16.78 6.15 10.46
CA LYS A 80 15.67 6.90 11.06
C LYS A 80 14.41 6.02 11.14
N PRO A 81 13.59 6.19 12.19
CA PRO A 81 12.31 5.49 12.27
C PRO A 81 11.35 6.03 11.20
N ILE A 82 10.50 5.14 10.67
CA ILE A 82 9.38 5.53 9.82
C ILE A 82 8.16 5.69 10.74
N PRO A 83 7.55 6.88 10.85
CA PRO A 83 6.38 7.08 11.69
C PRO A 83 5.19 6.26 11.20
N ASN A 84 4.33 5.86 12.14
CA ASN A 84 3.04 5.20 11.89
C ASN A 84 3.12 3.90 11.08
N THR A 85 4.23 3.15 11.19
CA THR A 85 4.34 1.78 10.66
C THR A 85 4.29 0.75 11.77
N GLY A 86 3.67 -0.40 11.53
CA GLY A 86 3.61 -1.53 12.46
C GLY A 86 4.68 -2.60 12.19
N GLY A 87 4.90 -3.48 13.17
CA GLY A 87 5.72 -4.69 13.02
C GLY A 87 4.92 -5.94 12.61
N PRO A 88 5.59 -7.09 12.42
CA PRO A 88 4.94 -8.39 12.24
C PRO A 88 4.50 -8.92 13.60
N GLY A 89 3.33 -8.50 14.07
CA GLY A 89 2.81 -8.93 15.37
C GLY A 89 1.30 -8.80 15.47
N PRO A 90 0.66 -9.55 16.39
CA PRO A 90 -0.79 -9.53 16.57
C PRO A 90 -1.29 -8.16 17.08
N ASN A 91 -0.45 -7.40 17.76
CA ASN A 91 -0.78 -6.08 18.32
C ASN A 91 -0.39 -4.92 17.39
N GLU A 92 0.08 -5.21 16.18
CA GLU A 92 0.64 -4.23 15.24
C GLU A 92 -0.29 -3.96 14.03
N ASP A 93 -1.48 -4.57 14.04
CA ASP A 93 -2.46 -4.59 12.93
C ASP A 93 -1.78 -5.03 11.63
N SER A 94 -1.08 -6.16 11.68
CA SER A 94 -0.50 -6.80 10.49
C SER A 94 -1.56 -7.62 9.73
N ARG A 95 -1.36 -7.80 8.42
CA ARG A 95 -2.24 -8.63 7.57
C ARG A 95 -1.50 -9.87 7.12
N MET A 96 -2.21 -10.99 7.01
CA MET A 96 -1.66 -12.25 6.52
C MET A 96 -2.36 -12.64 5.22
N HIS A 97 -1.59 -12.97 4.20
CA HIS A 97 -2.08 -13.49 2.93
C HIS A 97 -1.18 -14.62 2.46
N LYS A 98 -1.74 -15.82 2.24
CA LYS A 98 -1.00 -17.02 1.78
C LYS A 98 0.30 -17.32 2.55
N GLY A 99 0.30 -17.10 3.86
CA GLY A 99 1.49 -17.31 4.72
C GLY A 99 2.50 -16.15 4.72
N THR A 100 2.28 -15.11 3.92
CA THR A 100 3.07 -13.88 3.93
C THR A 100 2.46 -12.86 4.89
N VAL A 101 3.30 -12.30 5.77
CA VAL A 101 2.90 -11.23 6.70
C VAL A 101 3.24 -9.87 6.12
N PHE A 102 2.23 -9.02 6.02
CA PHE A 102 2.32 -7.62 5.58
C PHE A 102 2.24 -6.69 6.79
N CYS A 103 3.21 -5.79 6.91
CA CYS A 103 3.36 -4.86 8.03
C CYS A 103 2.68 -3.52 7.72
N ARG A 104 1.92 -2.99 8.69
CA ARG A 104 1.08 -1.81 8.52
C ARG A 104 1.86 -0.55 8.18
N TRP A 105 1.29 0.26 7.30
CA TRP A 105 1.64 1.64 7.01
C TRP A 105 0.39 2.50 7.08
N SER A 106 0.26 3.29 8.14
CA SER A 106 -0.86 4.20 8.31
C SER A 106 -0.49 5.59 7.79
N ARG A 107 -1.24 6.03 6.78
CA ARG A 107 -1.07 7.32 6.11
C ARG A 107 -2.45 7.91 5.90
N HIS A 108 -2.93 8.70 6.86
CA HIS A 108 -4.21 9.38 6.71
C HIS A 108 -4.05 10.61 5.80
N TRP A 109 -4.82 10.65 4.71
CA TRP A 109 -4.83 11.72 3.70
C TRP A 109 -5.91 12.77 4.01
N TYR A 110 -5.93 13.36 5.21
CA TYR A 110 -6.93 14.34 5.63
C TYR A 110 -6.95 15.61 4.78
N LYS A 111 -5.77 16.13 4.37
CA LYS A 111 -5.66 17.31 3.49
C LYS A 111 -6.08 17.05 2.05
N ASN A 112 -6.05 15.79 1.62
CA ASN A 112 -6.47 15.40 0.27
C ASN A 112 -7.38 14.17 0.38
N PRO A 113 -8.59 14.34 0.94
CA PRO A 113 -9.50 13.23 1.21
C PRO A 113 -9.91 12.53 -0.08
N TRP A 114 -10.31 11.27 0.03
CA TRP A 114 -10.88 10.52 -1.08
C TRP A 114 -12.07 11.26 -1.68
N LYS A 115 -12.08 11.45 -3.00
CA LYS A 115 -13.20 12.01 -3.76
C LYS A 115 -14.09 10.88 -4.25
N PRO A 116 -15.29 10.69 -3.68
CA PRO A 116 -16.19 9.60 -4.06
C PRO A 116 -16.48 9.62 -5.56
N LYS A 117 -16.41 8.44 -6.20
CA LYS A 117 -16.71 8.26 -7.63
C LYS A 117 -15.78 8.97 -8.60
N VAL A 118 -14.72 9.61 -8.11
CA VAL A 118 -13.70 10.31 -8.91
C VAL A 118 -12.35 9.65 -8.71
N ASP A 119 -11.97 9.44 -7.46
CA ASP A 119 -10.74 8.73 -7.14
C ASP A 119 -10.91 7.22 -7.42
N ASP A 120 -9.81 6.58 -7.79
CA ASP A 120 -9.75 5.27 -8.44
C ASP A 120 -8.47 4.51 -8.04
N VAL A 121 -8.16 3.41 -8.73
CA VAL A 121 -6.93 2.64 -8.45
C VAL A 121 -5.65 3.43 -8.73
N GLN A 122 -5.65 4.34 -9.70
CA GLN A 122 -4.50 5.23 -9.94
C GLN A 122 -4.25 6.10 -8.71
N THR A 123 -5.31 6.65 -8.13
CA THR A 123 -5.22 7.44 -6.90
C THR A 123 -4.64 6.64 -5.74
N ILE A 124 -4.97 5.35 -5.63
CA ILE A 124 -4.38 4.45 -4.63
C ILE A 124 -2.87 4.30 -4.86
N MET A 125 -2.44 4.01 -6.10
CA MET A 125 -1.03 3.86 -6.44
C MET A 125 -0.23 5.15 -6.23
N ASP A 126 -0.80 6.30 -6.55
CA ASP A 126 -0.17 7.62 -6.35
C ASP A 126 0.04 7.92 -4.86
N ARG A 127 -0.96 7.58 -4.03
CA ARG A 127 -0.90 7.74 -2.57
C ARG A 127 0.16 6.84 -1.92
N ILE A 128 0.28 5.60 -2.38
CA ILE A 128 1.33 4.66 -1.95
C ILE A 128 2.71 5.19 -2.36
N SER A 129 2.86 5.60 -3.62
CA SER A 129 4.10 6.18 -4.15
C SER A 129 4.52 7.43 -3.38
N TRP A 130 3.56 8.31 -3.07
CA TRP A 130 3.80 9.50 -2.25
C TRP A 130 4.26 9.13 -0.84
N ALA A 131 3.64 8.12 -0.22
CA ALA A 131 4.03 7.67 1.12
C ALA A 131 5.46 7.11 1.16
N PHE A 132 5.90 6.44 0.08
CA PHE A 132 7.28 5.99 -0.07
C PHE A 132 8.26 7.12 -0.39
N LYS A 133 7.83 8.14 -1.12
CA LYS A 133 8.67 9.33 -1.37
C LYS A 133 8.86 10.17 -0.11
N TYR A 134 7.87 10.21 0.76
CA TYR A 134 7.87 11.02 2.00
C TYR A 134 7.65 10.14 3.24
N PRO A 135 8.60 9.25 3.59
CA PRO A 135 8.48 8.35 4.74
C PRO A 135 8.20 9.08 6.06
N ASP A 136 8.72 10.29 6.22
CA ASP A 136 8.60 11.11 7.44
C ASP A 136 7.26 11.84 7.56
N ALA A 137 6.41 11.78 6.52
CA ALA A 137 5.12 12.44 6.52
C ALA A 137 4.28 11.94 7.70
N ARG A 138 3.92 12.87 8.58
CA ARG A 138 2.91 12.66 9.62
C ARG A 138 1.54 12.96 9.04
N ARG A 139 0.48 12.50 9.73
CA ARG A 139 -0.94 12.73 9.40
C ARG A 139 -1.11 14.06 8.67
N SER A 140 -1.36 13.99 7.36
CA SER A 140 -1.43 15.16 6.49
C SER A 140 -2.87 15.52 6.26
#